data_AF-A0A7J4REZ5-F1
#
_entry.id   AF-A0A7J4REZ5-F1
#
_cell.length_a   1.000
_cell.length_b   1.000
_cell.length_c   1.000
_cell.angle_alpha   90.00
_cell.angle_beta   90.00
_cell.angle_gamma   90.00
#
_symmetry.space_group_name_H-M   'P 1'
#
loop_
_entity.id
_entity.type
_entity.pdbx_description
1 polymer ?
#
loop_
_entity_poly.entity_id
_entity_poly.type
_entity_poly.pdbx_seq_one_letter_code
_entity_poly.pdbx_strand_id
1 'polypeptide(L)' 'GSGKSSLAFDTLYAEGQRRYVESLSSYARQFIGQMKKADCDGIEGLSPAISIDQKQGSHNPRSTVATVTEIQDYLR' A
#
# COMPACT_ATOMS: atom_id res chain seq x y z
N GLY A 1 12.28 -18.32 9.85
CA GLY A 1 11.93 -16.89 9.85
C GLY A 1 13.12 -16.09 10.32
N SER A 2 13.74 -15.31 9.44
CA SER A 2 14.93 -14.50 9.75
C SER A 2 14.58 -13.00 9.87
N GLY A 3 13.32 -12.65 10.08
CA GLY A 3 12.85 -11.26 10.21
C GLY A 3 12.69 -10.47 8.91
N LYS A 4 13.04 -11.01 7.74
CA LYS A 4 12.98 -10.28 6.44
C LYS A 4 11.61 -9.68 6.14
N SER A 5 10.56 -10.50 6.22
CA SER A 5 9.20 -10.04 5.92
C SER A 5 8.73 -9.01 6.93
N SER A 6 9.09 -9.16 8.20
CA SER A 6 8.74 -8.18 9.23
C SER A 6 9.43 -6.84 8.99
N LEU A 7 10.74 -6.86 8.68
CA LEU A 7 11.44 -5.64 8.33
C LEU A 7 10.85 -4.98 7.06
N ALA A 8 10.60 -5.77 6.01
CA ALA A 8 10.14 -5.24 4.73
C ALA A 8 8.69 -4.74 4.76
N PHE A 9 7.76 -5.56 5.26
CA PHE A 9 6.32 -5.30 5.20
C PHE A 9 5.79 -4.63 6.47
N ASP A 10 6.15 -5.16 7.64
CA ASP A 10 5.57 -4.68 8.91
C ASP A 10 6.24 -3.39 9.39
N THR A 11 7.46 -3.10 8.94
CA THR A 11 8.21 -1.88 9.31
C THR A 11 8.32 -0.90 8.15
N LEU A 12 9.09 -1.20 7.11
CA LEU A 12 9.42 -0.24 6.04
C LEU A 12 8.20 0.15 5.21
N TYR A 13 7.46 -0.83 4.69
CA TYR A 13 6.25 -0.57 3.91
C TYR A 13 5.16 0.12 4.76
N ALA A 14 4.89 -0.40 5.96
CA ALA A 14 3.88 0.16 6.85
C ALA A 14 4.15 1.64 7.17
N GLU A 15 5.40 2.01 7.48
CA GLU A 15 5.76 3.41 7.73
C GLU A 15 5.76 4.29 6.48
N GLY A 16 6.21 3.77 5.34
CA GLY A 16 6.23 4.52 4.10
C GLY A 16 4.82 4.87 3.64
N GLN A 17 3.89 3.90 3.76
CA GLN A 17 2.49 4.11 3.46
C GLN A 17 1.82 5.03 4.49
N ARG A 18 2.05 4.85 5.80
CA ARG A 18 1.49 5.71 6.85
C ARG A 18 1.87 7.18 6.65
N ARG A 19 3.15 7.47 6.43
CA ARG A 19 3.65 8.85 6.21
C ARG A 19 3.07 9.47 4.94
N TYR A 20 2.92 8.68 3.87
CA TYR A 20 2.28 9.16 2.65
C TYR A 20 0.82 9.54 2.89
N VAL A 21 0.06 8.70 3.59
CA VAL A 21 -1.35 8.99 3.96
C VAL A 21 -1.45 10.24 4.84
N GLU A 22 -0.50 10.45 5.75
CA GLU A 22 -0.46 11.65 6.61
C GLU A 22 -0.28 12.96 5.83
N SER A 23 0.36 12.90 4.66
CA SER A 23 0.51 14.06 3.75
C SER A 23 -0.77 14.42 2.99
N LEU A 24 -1.79 13.55 3.00
CA LEU A 24 -3.06 13.80 2.32
C LEU A 24 -3.97 14.74 3.12
N SER A 25 -4.96 15.30 2.43
CA SER A 25 -5.94 16.19 3.04
C SER A 25 -6.67 15.52 4.21
N SER A 26 -7.09 16.32 5.20
CA SER A 26 -7.86 15.82 6.34
C SER A 26 -9.13 15.09 5.90
N TYR A 27 -9.75 15.53 4.81
CA TYR A 27 -10.90 14.87 4.18
C TYR A 27 -10.53 13.50 3.61
N ALA A 28 -9.44 13.39 2.84
CA ALA A 28 -9.00 12.11 2.28
C ALA A 28 -8.65 11.09 3.39
N ARG A 29 -8.06 11.56 4.49
CA ARG A 29 -7.74 10.73 5.67
C ARG A 29 -8.97 10.16 6.39
N GLN A 30 -10.18 10.67 6.16
CA GLN A 30 -11.39 10.06 6.72
C GLN A 30 -11.73 8.72 6.06
N PHE A 31 -11.37 8.56 4.78
CA PHE A 31 -11.64 7.34 4.01
C PHE A 31 -10.50 6.34 4.08
N ILE A 32 -9.31 6.79 4.44
CA ILE A 32 -8.13 5.95 4.60
C ILE A 32 -8.02 5.62 6.08
N GLY A 33 -8.30 4.37 6.44
CA GLY A 33 -8.29 3.90 7.82
C GLY A 33 -6.99 4.24 8.56
N GLN A 34 -7.06 4.35 9.89
CA GLN A 34 -5.88 4.61 10.71
C GLN A 34 -4.84 3.50 10.52
N MET A 35 -3.69 3.88 9.99
CA MET A 35 -2.55 2.98 9.85
C MET A 35 -1.78 2.92 11.16
N LYS A 36 -1.54 1.70 11.66
CA LYS A 36 -0.75 1.50 12.86
C LYS A 36 0.71 1.90 12.60
N LYS A 37 1.28 2.71 13.48
CA LYS A 37 2.72 3.02 13.49
C LYS A 37 3.51 1.73 13.72
N ALA A 38 4.58 1.52 12.97
CA ALA A 38 5.46 0.38 13.17
C ALA A 38 6.23 0.50 14.49
N ASP A 39 6.55 -0.66 15.08
CA ASP A 39 7.34 -0.75 16.31
C ASP A 39 8.82 -0.52 16.00
N CYS A 40 9.24 0.75 15.99
CA CYS A 40 10.60 1.18 15.72
C CYS A 40 10.89 2.52 16.41
N ASP A 41 12.16 2.74 16.77
CA ASP A 41 12.60 3.98 17.42
C ASP A 41 12.47 5.18 16.47
N GLY A 42 12.92 5.01 15.23
CA GLY A 42 12.88 6.05 14.20
C GLY A 42 13.36 5.54 12.84
N ILE A 43 12.83 6.14 11.77
CA ILE A 43 13.23 5.87 10.39
C ILE A 43 13.29 7.21 9.65
N GLU A 44 14.39 7.49 8.98
CA GLU A 44 14.57 8.70 8.18
C GLU A 44 14.81 8.33 6.71
N GLY A 45 14.63 9.28 5.79
CA GLY A 45 14.83 9.05 4.35
C GLY A 45 13.82 8.11 3.69
N LEU A 46 12.69 7.83 4.35
CA LEU A 46 11.68 6.91 3.83
C LEU A 46 10.84 7.59 2.74
N SER A 47 10.87 7.01 1.53
CA SER A 47 9.99 7.40 0.44
C SER A 47 8.58 6.81 0.63
N PRO A 48 7.54 7.37 -0.03
CA PRO A 48 6.26 6.67 -0.17
C PRO A 48 6.48 5.23 -0.64
N ALA A 49 5.80 4.28 0.00
CA ALA A 49 6.03 2.85 -0.24
C ALA A 49 4.80 2.17 -0.84
N ILE A 50 5.06 1.22 -1.75
CA ILE A 50 4.07 0.34 -2.37
C ILE A 50 4.54 -1.10 -2.18
N SER A 51 3.67 -1.96 -1.66
CA SER A 51 3.95 -3.40 -1.54
C SER A 51 3.54 -4.13 -2.81
N ILE A 52 4.44 -4.97 -3.33
CA ILE A 52 4.12 -5.94 -4.38
C ILE A 52 4.24 -7.33 -3.75
N ASP A 53 3.11 -7.92 -3.41
CA ASP A 53 3.03 -9.27 -2.84
C ASP A 53 2.11 -10.17 -3.67
N GLN A 54 2.19 -11.48 -3.42
CA GLN A 54 1.33 -12.47 -4.08
C GLN A 54 -0.02 -12.61 -3.36
N LYS A 55 -0.67 -11.50 -3.00
CA LYS A 55 -2.06 -11.55 -2.49
C LYS A 55 -3.01 -11.89 -3.63
N GLN A 56 -4.06 -12.65 -3.30
CA GLN A 56 -5.10 -12.99 -4.27
C GLN A 56 -5.74 -11.70 -4.81
N GLY A 57 -5.88 -11.64 -6.13
CA GLY A 57 -6.51 -10.51 -6.81
C GLY A 57 -7.98 -10.30 -6.42
N SER A 58 -8.55 -9.20 -6.89
CA SER A 58 -9.97 -8.90 -6.73
C SER A 58 -10.84 -10.07 -7.20
N HIS A 59 -11.77 -10.52 -6.36
CA HIS A 59 -12.66 -11.66 -6.62
C HIS A 59 -13.90 -11.29 -7.47
N ASN A 60 -13.85 -10.18 -8.21
CA ASN A 60 -14.97 -9.77 -9.03
C ASN A 60 -15.03 -10.62 -10.31
N PRO A 61 -16.14 -11.34 -10.59
CA PRO A 61 -16.27 -12.20 -11.76
C PRO A 61 -16.21 -11.44 -13.10
N ARG A 62 -16.32 -10.10 -13.09
CA ARG A 62 -16.15 -9.25 -14.28
C ARG A 62 -14.71 -8.77 -14.48
N SER A 63 -13.81 -9.03 -13.54
CA SER A 63 -12.40 -8.64 -13.66
C SER A 63 -11.69 -9.53 -14.68
N THR A 64 -11.04 -8.89 -15.64
CA THR A 64 -10.14 -9.51 -16.62
C THR A 64 -8.75 -8.90 -16.49
N VAL A 65 -7.77 -9.46 -17.18
CA VAL A 65 -6.43 -8.83 -17.28
C VAL A 65 -6.55 -7.40 -17.81
N ALA A 66 -7.39 -7.17 -18.83
CA ALA A 66 -7.56 -5.86 -19.45
C ALA A 66 -8.19 -4.81 -18.53
N THR A 67 -9.05 -5.22 -17.58
CA THR A 67 -9.61 -4.29 -16.57
C THR A 67 -8.60 -3.98 -15.46
N VAL A 68 -7.73 -4.93 -15.10
CA VAL A 68 -6.74 -4.75 -14.02
C VAL A 68 -5.56 -3.90 -14.48
N THR A 69 -5.17 -4.00 -15.75
CA THR A 69 -4.09 -3.20 -16.34
C THR A 69 -4.58 -1.87 -16.93
N GLU A 70 -5.87 -1.55 -16.79
CA GLU A 70 -6.52 -0.33 -17.32
C GLU A 70 -6.50 -0.19 -18.86
N ILE A 71 -5.98 -1.18 -19.60
CA ILE A 71 -5.90 -1.16 -21.07
C ILE A 71 -7.30 -1.04 -21.70
N GLN A 72 -8.32 -1.65 -21.09
CA GLN A 72 -9.70 -1.57 -21.59
C GLN A 72 -10.23 -0.13 -21.68
N ASP A 73 -9.79 0.77 -20.81
CA ASP A 73 -10.25 2.16 -20.78
C ASP A 73 -9.68 2.97 -21.97
N TYR A 74 -8.53 2.56 -22.50
CA TYR A 74 -7.92 3.15 -23.71
C TYR A 74 -8.51 2.62 -25.02
N LEU A 75 -9.21 1.48 -24.98
CA LEU A 75 -9.78 0.81 -26.17
C LEU A 75 -11.27 1.13 -26.38
N ARG A 76 -11.84 2.04 -25.59
CA ARG A 76 -13.23 2.50 -25.71
C ARG A 76 -13.36 3.81 -26.46
#